data_AF-A0A3B9W449-F1
#
_entry.id   AF-A0A3B9W449-F1
#
_cell.length_a   1.000
_cell.length_b   1.000
_cell.length_c   1.000
_cell.angle_alpha   90.00
_cell.angle_beta   90.00
_cell.angle_gamma   90.00
#
_symmetry.space_group_name_H-M   'P 1'
#
loop_
_entity.id
_entity.type
_entity.pdbx_description
1 polymer ?
#
loop_
_entity_poly.entity_id
_entity_poly.type
_entity_poly.pdbx_seq_one_letter_code
_entity_poly.pdbx_strand_id
1 'polypeptide(L)'
;MTDKSPFEGTFKEMFRRHAAGVAIITVNFQGEPYGFTATSVASLSAQPPRFTFNMARSSSSWPAVANATHLGVHMLGLENQALADRFARTKDRFGGDHWKLG
;
A
#
# COMPACT_ATOMS: atom_id res chain seq x y z
N MET A 1 -16.82 22.31 -6.59
CA MET A 1 -15.91 21.86 -7.64
C MET A 1 -14.57 22.52 -7.39
N THR A 2 -13.61 21.81 -6.81
CA THR A 2 -12.28 22.37 -6.55
C THR A 2 -11.53 22.41 -7.87
N ASP A 3 -11.29 23.62 -8.37
CA ASP A 3 -10.44 23.83 -9.54
C ASP A 3 -9.04 23.32 -9.19
N LYS A 4 -8.62 22.20 -9.81
CA LYS A 4 -7.30 21.63 -9.57
C LYS A 4 -6.31 22.54 -10.25
N SER A 5 -5.44 23.18 -9.47
CA SER A 5 -4.44 24.07 -10.03
C SER A 5 -3.58 23.31 -11.06
N PRO A 6 -3.09 23.97 -12.13
CA PRO A 6 -2.15 23.38 -13.08
C PRO A 6 -0.92 22.73 -12.40
N PHE A 7 -0.56 23.23 -11.21
CA PHE A 7 0.51 22.66 -10.39
C PHE A 7 0.19 21.25 -9.87
N GLU A 8 -1.03 20.96 -9.41
CA GLU A 8 -1.40 19.62 -8.93
C GLU A 8 -1.27 18.55 -10.01
N GLY A 9 -1.70 18.88 -11.24
CA GLY A 9 -1.58 17.97 -12.38
C GLY A 9 -0.11 17.70 -12.73
N THR A 10 0.69 18.76 -12.81
CA THR A 10 2.12 18.67 -13.09
C THR A 10 2.86 17.84 -12.03
N PHE A 11 2.56 18.08 -10.74
CA PHE A 11 3.14 17.33 -9.64
C PHE A 11 2.85 15.82 -9.74
N LYS A 12 1.61 15.44 -10.04
CA LYS A 12 1.22 14.03 -10.20
C LYS A 12 1.91 13.36 -11.38
N GLU A 13 2.05 14.06 -12.51
CA GLU A 13 2.72 13.51 -13.69
C GLU A 13 4.22 13.27 -13.41
N MET A 14 4.87 14.18 -12.70
CA MET A 14 6.27 14.00 -12.28
C MET A 14 6.43 12.73 -11.43
N PHE A 15 5.58 12.54 -10.41
CA PHE A 15 5.65 11.36 -9.55
C PHE A 15 5.22 10.06 -10.25
N ARG A 16 4.38 10.12 -11.28
CA ARG A 16 4.04 8.95 -12.11
C ARG A 16 5.27 8.39 -12.85
N ARG A 17 6.27 9.23 -13.11
CA ARG A 17 7.53 8.86 -13.77
C ARG A 17 8.66 8.54 -12.79
N HIS A 18 8.45 8.75 -11.48
CA HIS A 18 9.44 8.43 -10.46
C HIS A 18 9.40 6.93 -10.17
N ALA A 19 10.49 6.23 -10.47
CA ALA A 19 10.60 4.80 -10.19
C ALA A 19 10.66 4.55 -8.69
N ALA A 20 9.81 3.65 -8.19
CA ALA A 20 9.79 3.21 -6.81
C ALA A 20 9.49 1.71 -6.75
N GLY A 21 9.98 1.05 -5.69
CA GLY A 21 9.58 -0.32 -5.39
C GLY A 21 8.09 -0.41 -5.11
N VAL A 22 7.49 -1.56 -5.45
CA VAL A 22 6.09 -1.86 -5.15
C VAL A 22 6.05 -2.88 -4.02
N ALA A 23 5.22 -2.60 -3.03
CA ALA A 23 4.94 -3.54 -1.95
C ALA A 23 3.44 -3.64 -1.70
N ILE A 24 3.00 -4.74 -1.12
CA ILE A 24 1.69 -4.82 -0.45
C ILE A 24 1.92 -4.77 1.05
N ILE A 25 1.19 -3.89 1.72
CA ILE A 25 1.11 -3.85 3.19
C ILE A 25 -0.15 -4.60 3.59
N THR A 26 -0.04 -5.56 4.51
CA THR A 26 -1.17 -6.33 5.04
C THR A 26 -1.24 -6.23 6.56
N VAL A 27 -2.44 -6.23 7.11
CA VAL A 27 -2.69 -6.39 8.56
C VAL A 27 -3.84 -7.37 8.75
N ASN A 28 -3.80 -8.14 9.84
CA ASN A 28 -5.00 -8.77 10.37
C ASN A 28 -5.50 -7.89 11.52
N PHE A 29 -6.73 -7.41 11.42
CA PHE A 29 -7.35 -6.63 12.46
C PHE A 29 -8.68 -7.27 12.84
N GLN A 30 -8.80 -7.71 14.09
CA GLN A 30 -10.00 -8.37 14.63
C GLN A 30 -10.45 -9.61 13.83
N GLY A 31 -9.51 -10.37 13.26
CA GLY A 31 -9.79 -11.58 12.50
C GLY A 31 -10.00 -11.34 11.00
N GLU A 32 -10.04 -10.09 10.56
CA GLU A 32 -10.27 -9.71 9.17
C GLU A 32 -8.98 -9.23 8.49
N PRO A 33 -8.69 -9.68 7.26
CA PRO A 33 -7.52 -9.25 6.51
C PRO A 33 -7.76 -7.90 5.84
N TYR A 34 -6.81 -6.98 6.02
CA TYR A 34 -6.76 -5.71 5.30
C TYR A 34 -5.41 -5.58 4.61
N GLY A 35 -5.38 -4.85 3.51
CA GLY A 35 -4.13 -4.57 2.82
C GLY A 35 -4.31 -3.68 1.61
N PHE A 36 -3.21 -3.11 1.16
CA PHE A 36 -3.18 -2.19 0.04
C PHE A 36 -1.81 -2.17 -0.62
N THR A 37 -1.77 -1.78 -1.89
CA THR A 37 -0.51 -1.57 -2.62
C THR A 37 0.11 -0.23 -2.22
N ALA A 38 1.38 -0.24 -1.86
CA ALA A 38 2.17 0.91 -1.48
C ALA A 38 3.42 1.05 -2.37
N THR A 39 3.65 2.25 -2.87
CA THR A 39 4.88 2.63 -3.62
C THR A 39 5.74 3.64 -2.85
N SER A 40 5.41 3.89 -1.59
CA SER A 40 6.05 4.86 -0.69
C SER A 40 6.93 4.19 0.37
N VAL A 41 7.18 2.88 0.23
CA VAL A 41 8.03 2.13 1.17
C VAL A 41 9.47 2.63 1.05
N ALA A 42 10.05 3.05 2.18
CA ALA A 42 11.43 3.50 2.25
C ALA A 42 12.12 2.93 3.50
N SER A 43 13.39 2.54 3.36
CA SER A 43 14.22 2.15 4.51
C SER A 43 14.51 3.38 5.37
N LEU A 44 14.36 3.24 6.69
CA LEU A 44 14.61 4.30 7.66
C LEU A 44 15.89 4.05 8.47
N SER A 45 16.11 2.81 8.92
CA SER A 45 17.35 2.42 9.57
C SER A 45 17.58 0.91 9.49
N ALA A 46 18.85 0.49 9.43
CA ALA A 46 19.22 -0.91 9.51
C ALA A 46 19.33 -1.41 10.97
N GLN A 47 19.69 -0.53 11.92
CA GLN A 47 19.82 -0.87 13.34
C GLN A 47 19.22 0.23 14.22
N PRO A 48 18.10 -0.05 14.94
CA PRO A 48 17.22 -1.21 14.73
C PRO A 48 16.59 -1.17 13.32
N PRO A 49 16.15 -2.31 12.76
CA PRO A 49 15.46 -2.32 11.47
C PRO A 49 14.17 -1.50 11.52
N ARG A 50 14.09 -0.45 10.70
CA ARG A 50 12.90 0.40 10.55
C ARG A 50 12.70 0.78 9.09
N PHE A 51 11.45 0.93 8.71
CA PHE A 51 11.03 1.43 7.42
C PHE A 51 9.81 2.33 7.60
N THR A 52 9.46 3.08 6.56
CA THR A 52 8.26 3.91 6.53
C THR A 52 7.44 3.63 5.28
N PHE A 53 6.16 3.95 5.34
CA PHE A 53 5.27 4.06 4.18
C PHE A 53 4.23 5.13 4.48
N ASN A 54 3.62 5.67 3.44
CA ASN A 54 2.57 6.69 3.54
C ASN A 54 1.23 6.12 3.09
N MET A 55 0.16 6.52 3.79
CA MET A 55 -1.20 6.07 3.53
C MET A 55 -2.19 7.22 3.67
N ALA A 56 -3.14 7.31 2.74
CA ALA A 56 -4.24 8.27 2.87
C ALA A 56 -5.20 7.82 3.98
N ARG A 57 -5.58 8.75 4.88
CA ARG A 57 -6.56 8.48 5.95
C ARG A 57 -7.96 8.12 5.43
N SER A 58 -8.26 8.47 4.18
CA SER A 58 -9.51 8.10 3.49
C SER A 58 -9.51 6.65 2.97
N SER A 59 -8.39 5.94 3.04
CA SER A 59 -8.33 4.53 2.61
C SER A 59 -9.18 3.64 3.50
N SER A 60 -9.88 2.68 2.90
CA SER A 60 -10.68 1.69 3.63
C SER A 60 -9.87 0.84 4.60
N SER A 61 -8.56 0.70 4.37
CA SER A 61 -7.66 -0.05 5.25
C SER A 61 -7.06 0.81 6.37
N TRP A 62 -7.26 2.14 6.37
CA TRP A 62 -6.62 3.05 7.33
C TRP A 62 -6.99 2.73 8.78
N PRO A 63 -8.27 2.52 9.15
CA PRO A 63 -8.62 2.19 10.53
C PRO A 63 -7.94 0.91 11.02
N ALA A 64 -7.88 -0.14 10.18
CA ALA A 64 -7.22 -1.39 10.55
C ALA A 64 -5.71 -1.21 10.71
N VAL A 65 -5.04 -0.54 9.76
CA VAL A 65 -3.59 -0.31 9.80
C VAL A 65 -3.19 0.56 11.00
N ALA A 66 -3.99 1.57 11.33
CA ALA A 66 -3.71 2.46 12.46
C ALA A 66 -3.87 1.80 13.84
N ASN A 67 -4.63 0.70 13.93
CA ASN A 67 -4.93 0.02 15.19
C ASN A 67 -4.29 -1.38 15.32
N ALA A 68 -3.70 -1.92 14.26
CA ALA A 68 -3.00 -3.18 14.30
C ALA A 68 -1.64 -3.06 15.01
N THR A 69 -1.24 -4.08 15.76
CA THR A 69 0.07 -4.15 16.42
C THR A 69 1.17 -4.72 15.54
N HIS A 70 0.78 -5.48 14.51
CA HIS A 70 1.67 -6.12 13.56
C HIS A 70 1.16 -5.88 12.14
N LEU A 71 2.09 -5.84 11.19
CA LEU A 71 1.81 -5.77 9.77
C LEU A 71 2.78 -6.69 9.03
N GLY A 72 2.33 -7.15 7.86
CA GLY A 72 3.16 -7.80 6.85
C GLY A 72 3.56 -6.80 5.75
N VAL A 73 4.77 -6.96 5.24
CA VAL A 73 5.29 -6.23 4.07
C VAL A 73 5.72 -7.24 3.03
N HIS A 74 5.11 -7.16 1.84
CA HIS A 74 5.37 -8.08 0.74
C HIS A 74 6.00 -7.28 -0.40
N MET A 75 7.31 -7.45 -0.61
CA MET A 75 8.02 -6.81 -1.73
C MET A 75 7.69 -7.55 -3.02
N LEU A 76 7.27 -6.81 -4.06
CA LEU A 76 6.74 -7.40 -5.29
C LEU A 76 7.73 -7.33 -6.45
N GLY A 77 7.73 -8.40 -7.26
CA GLY A 77 8.37 -8.45 -8.58
C GLY A 77 7.40 -8.20 -9.73
N LEU A 78 7.89 -8.24 -10.97
CA LEU A 78 7.08 -8.07 -12.19
C LEU A 78 5.99 -9.15 -12.30
N GLU A 79 6.29 -10.36 -11.84
CA GLU A 79 5.37 -11.49 -11.80
C GLU A 79 4.14 -11.26 -10.91
N ASN A 80 4.21 -10.30 -9.97
CA ASN A 80 3.11 -9.98 -9.06
C ASN A 80 2.29 -8.77 -9.52
N GLN A 81 2.45 -8.30 -10.76
CA GLN A 81 1.75 -7.10 -11.25
C GLN A 81 0.23 -7.19 -11.08
N ALA A 82 -0.38 -8.33 -11.43
CA ALA A 82 -1.82 -8.54 -11.28
C ALA A 82 -2.27 -8.45 -9.81
N LEU A 83 -1.45 -8.94 -8.88
CA LEU A 83 -1.73 -8.85 -7.44
C LEU A 83 -1.60 -7.41 -6.93
N ALA A 84 -0.58 -6.69 -7.38
CA ALA A 84 -0.40 -5.27 -7.07
C ALA A 84 -1.60 -4.43 -7.56
N ASP A 85 -2.08 -4.69 -8.77
CA ASP A 85 -3.25 -4.03 -9.33
C ASP A 85 -4.53 -4.34 -8.54
N ARG A 86 -4.72 -5.61 -8.15
CA ARG A 86 -5.85 -6.04 -7.32
C ARG A 86 -5.90 -5.25 -6.01
N PHE A 87 -4.77 -5.17 -5.30
CA PHE A 87 -4.67 -4.48 -4.02
C PHE A 87 -4.72 -2.94 -4.13
N ALA A 88 -4.50 -2.38 -5.33
CA ALA A 88 -4.61 -0.94 -5.59
C ALA A 88 -6.03 -0.49 -5.96
N ARG A 89 -6.80 -1.33 -6.68
CA ARG A 89 -8.04 -0.89 -7.36
C ARG A 89 -9.32 -1.49 -6.81
N THR A 90 -9.26 -2.70 -6.27
CA THR A 90 -10.46 -3.46 -5.90
C THR A 90 -10.84 -3.27 -4.43
N LYS A 91 -12.14 -3.48 -4.13
CA LYS A 91 -12.63 -3.59 -2.75
C LYS A 91 -12.42 -5.01 -2.21
N ASP A 92 -12.61 -6.03 -3.05
CA ASP A 92 -12.40 -7.45 -2.68
C ASP A 92 -10.96 -7.91 -2.95
N ARG A 93 -10.05 -7.49 -2.08
CA ARG A 93 -8.60 -7.77 -2.21
C ARG A 93 -8.22 -9.18 -1.74
N PHE A 94 -9.04 -9.77 -0.87
CA PHE A 94 -8.79 -11.05 -0.21
C PHE A 94 -9.79 -12.15 -0.60
N GLY A 95 -10.65 -11.95 -1.61
CA GLY A 95 -11.44 -13.04 -2.17
C GLY A 95 -10.57 -14.07 -2.93
N GLY A 96 -10.84 -15.35 -2.76
CA GLY A 96 -10.06 -16.43 -3.40
C GLY A 96 -8.94 -16.98 -2.51
N ASP A 97 -8.02 -17.71 -3.13
CA ASP A 97 -7.03 -18.57 -2.47
C ASP A 97 -5.57 -18.09 -2.63
N HIS A 98 -5.37 -16.88 -3.19
CA HIS A 98 -4.04 -16.29 -3.43
C HIS A 98 -3.34 -15.81 -2.14
N TRP A 99 -3.95 -16.02 -0.98
CA TRP A 99 -3.42 -15.61 0.31
C TRP A 99 -3.77 -16.62 1.40
N LYS A 100 -3.08 -16.51 2.52
CA LYS A 100 -3.38 -17.25 3.76
C LYS A 100 -2.98 -16.40 4.95
N LEU A 101 -3.54 -16.69 6.12
CA LEU A 101 -3.06 -16.11 7.36
C LEU A 101 -1.64 -16.61 7.63
N GLY A 102 -0.76 -15.70 8.07
CA GLY A 102 0.63 -15.97 8.42
C GLY A 102 0.80 -16.41 9.87
#